data_AF-A0A966DRB7-F1
#
_entry.id   AF-A0A966DRB7-F1
#
_cell.length_a   1.000
_cell.length_b   1.000
_cell.length_c   1.000
_cell.angle_alpha   90.00
_cell.angle_beta   90.00
_cell.angle_gamma   90.00
#
_symmetry.space_group_name_H-M   'P 1'
#
loop_
_entity.id
_entity.type
_entity.pdbx_description
1 polymer ?
#
loop_
_entity_poly.entity_id
_entity_poly.type
_entity_poly.pdbx_seq_one_letter_code
_entity_poly.pdbx_strand_id
1 'polypeptide(L)'
;MHIGIIGGGPSAMFVLKRLIELGRSDFRVDIFEKKNKLGAGMPYSDEGARAEHITNVSGNEIPDLFTTVEDWVGMNHSVANSYDITVKNFNEYKVLPRLLFGEYLSQQFSFILAKAERMGLKVIVHYQTHIKDIRDLAAINKVELISRDNRVFSFNKVVVCSGHYWSKHYEDIVPGYFDSPYPPHKLTHLVNQSVAIRGASLTAIDALRTLSLNNGSFSLDEHGKKIYRLNKDCPKFKIILHSRNGLLPAVRFHLEDSHLAKDSVLDPKEVEHVRAQHHGFLPLDYVYQRNFLEGLKHNRPDFYELIKDLSLEDFVELMMIRREDTPAFELLKAEYAEAERSIALKRSVYWKEMLAILSFAMNYPAKYFSAEDMLRLQKTLMPLIAIVIAFAPQDSVEEMIALYDAGLLDLITVGDKSQIESVKDGGIYYHYIDETGQKVSSYYETFIDCIGQPHLNYDEIPFPSLIADQTVSAAKIKFSDPQIAKTYVNGGNKNVYCDTTGDYYLKVPGITIDDYFRVINNSGEINEKIFMMAVPFIGGFNPDYSGLDFGEAASARIVEKLI
;
A
#
# COMPACT_ATOMS: atom_id res chain seq x y z
N MET A 1 25.29 -22.25 -3.00
CA MET A 1 23.82 -22.15 -3.28
C MET A 1 23.55 -21.00 -4.25
N HIS A 2 22.48 -21.06 -5.06
CA HIS A 2 22.13 -20.00 -6.03
C HIS A 2 20.70 -19.48 -5.80
N ILE A 3 20.57 -18.19 -5.53
CA ILE A 3 19.31 -17.51 -5.18
C ILE A 3 18.89 -16.59 -6.33
N GLY A 4 17.63 -16.65 -6.74
CA GLY A 4 17.02 -15.68 -7.64
C GLY A 4 16.14 -14.68 -6.88
N ILE A 5 16.18 -13.40 -7.24
CA ILE A 5 15.28 -12.37 -6.71
C ILE A 5 14.54 -11.72 -7.88
N ILE A 6 13.21 -11.74 -7.86
CA ILE A 6 12.37 -11.12 -8.90
C ILE A 6 11.95 -9.73 -8.46
N GLY A 7 12.30 -8.70 -9.22
CA GLY A 7 12.13 -7.29 -8.87
C GLY A 7 13.41 -6.71 -8.26
N GLY A 8 13.74 -5.48 -8.66
CA GLY A 8 14.92 -4.74 -8.22
C GLY A 8 14.58 -3.48 -7.42
N GLY A 9 13.38 -3.40 -6.83
CA GLY A 9 12.93 -2.28 -5.99
C GLY A 9 13.39 -2.35 -4.53
N PRO A 10 12.78 -1.56 -3.62
CA PRO A 10 13.19 -1.48 -2.22
C PRO A 10 13.12 -2.81 -1.47
N SER A 11 12.11 -3.63 -1.74
CA SER A 11 11.96 -4.96 -1.14
C SER A 11 13.17 -5.85 -1.42
N ALA A 12 13.64 -5.91 -2.68
CA ALA A 12 14.84 -6.66 -3.05
C ALA A 12 16.11 -6.08 -2.43
N MET A 13 16.17 -4.75 -2.29
CA MET A 13 17.26 -4.04 -1.62
C MET A 13 17.39 -4.50 -0.16
N PHE A 14 16.28 -4.60 0.59
CA PHE A 14 16.29 -5.08 1.97
C PHE A 14 16.70 -6.56 2.06
N VAL A 15 16.18 -7.44 1.18
CA VAL A 15 16.62 -8.85 1.14
C VAL A 15 18.14 -8.95 0.92
N LEU A 16 18.68 -8.21 -0.05
CA LEU A 16 20.13 -8.23 -0.30
C LEU A 16 20.92 -7.62 0.87
N LYS A 17 20.44 -6.54 1.49
CA LYS A 17 21.05 -5.94 2.70
C LYS A 17 21.16 -6.99 3.80
N ARG A 18 20.08 -7.71 4.11
CA ARG A 18 20.06 -8.77 5.13
C ARG A 18 21.00 -9.92 4.79
N LEU A 19 21.05 -10.35 3.52
CA LEU A 19 21.99 -11.39 3.08
C LEU A 19 23.45 -10.97 3.27
N ILE A 20 23.79 -9.71 3.01
CA ILE A 20 25.13 -9.15 3.23
C ILE A 20 25.46 -9.04 4.71
N GLU A 21 24.49 -8.68 5.56
CA GLU A 21 24.67 -8.59 7.01
C GLU A 21 25.04 -9.92 7.67
N LEU A 22 24.73 -11.06 7.03
CA LEU A 22 25.18 -12.38 7.47
C LEU A 22 26.70 -12.58 7.40
N GLY A 23 27.44 -11.73 6.68
CA GLY A 23 28.89 -11.86 6.53
C GLY A 23 29.34 -13.06 5.69
N ARG A 24 28.43 -13.66 4.92
CA ARG A 24 28.65 -14.88 4.12
C ARG A 24 28.80 -14.60 2.63
N SER A 25 29.62 -15.40 1.95
CA SER A 25 29.89 -15.32 0.50
C SER A 25 29.89 -16.69 -0.19
N ASP A 26 29.40 -17.74 0.47
CA ASP A 26 29.33 -19.13 -0.04
C ASP A 26 28.11 -19.39 -0.96
N PHE A 27 27.40 -18.33 -1.34
CA PHE A 27 26.27 -18.36 -2.26
C PHE A 27 26.36 -17.26 -3.31
N ARG A 28 25.49 -17.34 -4.31
CA ARG A 28 25.35 -16.35 -5.38
C ARG A 28 23.91 -15.87 -5.44
N VAL A 29 23.72 -14.61 -5.79
CA VAL A 29 22.43 -13.97 -6.00
C VAL A 29 22.30 -13.48 -7.44
N ASP A 30 21.19 -13.75 -8.10
CA ASP A 30 20.81 -13.08 -9.35
C ASP A 30 19.53 -12.27 -9.12
N ILE A 31 19.51 -11.02 -9.57
CA ILE A 31 18.36 -10.10 -9.44
C ILE A 31 17.79 -9.82 -10.83
N PHE A 32 16.49 -9.97 -11.00
CA PHE A 32 15.79 -9.73 -12.26
C PHE A 32 14.95 -8.47 -12.16
N GLU A 33 15.36 -7.41 -12.84
CA GLU A 33 14.63 -6.14 -12.90
C GLU A 33 14.06 -5.94 -14.31
N LYS A 34 12.75 -5.68 -14.39
CA LYS A 34 12.06 -5.47 -15.67
C LYS A 34 12.50 -4.16 -16.36
N LYS A 35 13.04 -3.20 -15.60
CA LYS A 35 13.56 -1.91 -16.07
C LYS A 35 15.09 -1.87 -16.07
N ASN A 36 15.64 -0.69 -16.28
CA ASN A 36 17.07 -0.40 -16.31
C ASN A 36 17.58 0.30 -15.03
N LYS A 37 16.77 0.36 -13.97
CA LYS A 37 17.08 1.06 -12.72
C LYS A 37 16.66 0.22 -11.51
N LEU A 38 17.55 0.11 -10.52
CA LEU A 38 17.28 -0.56 -9.23
C LEU A 38 16.88 0.47 -8.16
N GLY A 39 16.38 0.00 -7.03
CA GLY A 39 16.13 0.80 -5.83
C GLY A 39 14.80 1.51 -5.84
N ALA A 40 14.53 2.34 -6.85
CA ALA A 40 13.34 3.18 -6.88
C ALA A 40 12.02 2.38 -6.85
N GLY A 41 11.96 1.22 -7.51
CA GLY A 41 10.68 0.53 -7.75
C GLY A 41 9.69 1.41 -8.53
N MET A 42 8.43 0.98 -8.63
CA MET A 42 7.42 1.75 -9.36
C MET A 42 7.08 3.10 -8.68
N PRO A 43 6.78 3.17 -7.36
CA PRO A 43 6.27 4.41 -6.76
C PRO A 43 7.22 5.60 -6.84
N TYR A 44 8.53 5.33 -6.85
CA TYR A 44 9.58 6.35 -6.81
C TYR A 44 10.32 6.51 -8.15
N SER A 45 9.78 5.97 -9.23
CA SER A 45 10.28 6.16 -10.59
C SER A 45 9.23 6.83 -11.49
N ASP A 46 9.59 7.08 -12.74
CA ASP A 46 8.71 7.59 -13.80
C ASP A 46 7.51 6.67 -14.10
N GLU A 47 7.55 5.43 -13.64
CA GLU A 47 6.42 4.49 -13.71
C GLU A 47 5.30 4.80 -12.71
N GLY A 48 5.59 5.53 -11.63
CA GLY A 48 4.63 5.83 -10.56
C GLY A 48 4.60 7.29 -10.12
N ALA A 49 5.49 8.12 -10.65
CA ALA A 49 5.67 9.50 -10.22
C ALA A 49 6.11 10.43 -11.35
N ARG A 50 5.97 11.73 -11.07
CA ARG A 50 6.44 12.88 -11.83
C ARG A 50 6.88 13.96 -10.82
N ALA A 51 7.35 15.11 -11.30
CA ALA A 51 7.91 16.17 -10.46
C ALA A 51 6.95 16.64 -9.35
N GLU A 52 5.65 16.58 -9.60
CA GLU A 52 4.60 16.99 -8.67
C GLU A 52 4.29 15.98 -7.57
N HIS A 53 4.72 14.72 -7.73
CA HIS A 53 4.37 13.67 -6.78
C HIS A 53 5.36 13.64 -5.63
N ILE A 54 4.83 13.64 -4.41
CA ILE A 54 5.60 13.57 -3.17
C ILE A 54 5.29 12.28 -2.41
N THR A 55 6.22 11.86 -1.55
CA THR A 55 6.05 10.73 -0.64
C THR A 55 4.97 11.05 0.39
N ASN A 56 4.38 10.02 1.00
CA ASN A 56 3.57 10.16 2.22
C ASN A 56 4.38 9.92 3.50
N VAL A 57 5.65 9.53 3.36
CA VAL A 57 6.63 9.33 4.44
C VAL A 57 7.71 10.41 4.42
N SER A 58 8.24 10.76 5.58
CA SER A 58 9.36 11.72 5.72
C SER A 58 10.71 11.04 5.88
N GLY A 59 11.80 11.81 5.79
CA GLY A 59 13.18 11.30 5.86
C GLY A 59 13.51 10.55 7.15
N ASN A 60 12.98 10.98 8.29
CA ASN A 60 13.17 10.34 9.60
C ASN A 60 12.38 9.04 9.78
N GLU A 61 11.44 8.72 8.88
CA GLU A 61 10.64 7.49 8.93
C GLU A 61 11.26 6.36 8.10
N ILE A 62 12.27 6.70 7.28
CA ILE A 62 12.91 5.73 6.39
C ILE A 62 13.74 4.75 7.23
N PRO A 63 13.58 3.43 7.04
CA PRO A 63 14.43 2.45 7.70
C PRO A 63 15.92 2.69 7.53
N ASP A 64 16.72 2.20 8.48
CA ASP A 64 18.17 2.35 8.46
C ASP A 64 18.78 1.69 7.21
N LEU A 65 19.32 2.52 6.32
CA LEU A 65 20.08 2.13 5.12
C LEU A 65 21.57 2.50 5.30
N PHE A 66 22.33 2.65 4.22
CA PHE A 66 23.77 2.92 4.31
C PHE A 66 24.08 4.36 4.70
N THR A 67 23.24 5.29 4.26
CA THR A 67 23.29 6.69 4.66
C THR A 67 21.89 7.14 5.02
N THR A 68 21.77 8.17 5.86
CA THR A 68 20.48 8.85 6.02
C THR A 68 20.11 9.61 4.74
N VAL A 69 18.86 10.04 4.61
CA VAL A 69 18.45 10.94 3.52
C VAL A 69 19.16 12.29 3.64
N GLU A 70 19.35 12.79 4.86
CA GLU A 70 20.04 14.06 5.12
C GLU A 70 21.49 14.02 4.62
N ASP A 71 22.25 13.01 5.05
CA ASP A 71 23.64 12.82 4.62
C ASP A 71 23.73 12.70 3.09
N TRP A 72 22.79 11.96 2.50
CA TRP A 72 22.72 11.77 1.07
C TRP A 72 22.44 13.07 0.32
N VAL A 73 21.52 13.92 0.79
CA VAL A 73 21.25 15.25 0.22
C VAL A 73 22.48 16.14 0.32
N GLY A 74 23.22 16.08 1.44
CA GLY A 74 24.50 16.78 1.61
C GLY A 74 25.55 16.37 0.57
N MET A 75 25.69 15.06 0.35
CA MET A 75 26.63 14.50 -0.63
C MET A 75 26.21 14.73 -2.09
N ASN A 76 24.91 14.74 -2.37
CA ASN A 76 24.33 14.81 -3.72
C ASN A 76 23.55 16.09 -3.98
N HIS A 77 24.02 17.22 -3.44
CA HIS A 77 23.34 18.52 -3.53
C HIS A 77 22.95 18.92 -4.96
N SER A 78 23.76 18.59 -5.98
CA SER A 78 23.40 18.88 -7.38
C SER A 78 22.14 18.14 -7.85
N VAL A 79 21.93 16.91 -7.40
CA VAL A 79 20.72 16.13 -7.71
C VAL A 79 19.56 16.70 -6.92
N ALA A 80 19.72 16.91 -5.61
CA ALA A 80 18.69 17.48 -4.75
C ALA A 80 18.19 18.84 -5.26
N ASN A 81 19.10 19.72 -5.69
CA ASN A 81 18.76 21.05 -6.20
C ASN A 81 17.86 21.00 -7.44
N SER A 82 17.91 19.93 -8.25
CA SER A 82 17.02 19.77 -9.41
C SER A 82 15.56 19.47 -9.04
N TYR A 83 15.31 19.17 -7.77
CA TYR A 83 13.98 18.96 -7.18
C TYR A 83 13.64 20.03 -6.13
N ASP A 84 14.28 21.19 -6.20
CA ASP A 84 14.11 22.30 -5.26
C ASP A 84 14.44 21.97 -3.79
N ILE A 85 15.23 20.92 -3.56
CA ILE A 85 15.76 20.54 -2.24
C ILE A 85 17.24 20.92 -2.14
N THR A 86 17.58 21.63 -1.08
CA THR A 86 18.92 22.11 -0.75
C THR A 86 19.26 21.68 0.67
N VAL A 87 20.54 21.67 1.03
CA VAL A 87 20.97 21.43 2.42
C VAL A 87 20.34 22.43 3.40
N LYS A 88 19.98 23.64 2.95
CA LYS A 88 19.41 24.68 3.81
C LYS A 88 17.92 24.54 4.07
N ASN A 89 17.16 23.98 3.12
CA ASN A 89 15.70 23.84 3.24
C ASN A 89 15.25 22.39 3.48
N PHE A 90 16.17 21.42 3.39
CA PHE A 90 15.92 20.04 3.79
C PHE A 90 15.55 19.98 5.27
N ASN A 91 14.58 19.13 5.59
CA ASN A 91 14.14 18.86 6.94
C ASN A 91 13.68 17.39 6.98
N GLU A 92 14.25 16.60 7.88
CA GLU A 92 13.98 15.17 7.99
C GLU A 92 12.50 14.85 8.27
N TYR A 93 11.75 15.77 8.86
CA TYR A 93 10.32 15.64 9.17
C TYR A 93 9.40 15.99 7.99
N LYS A 94 9.96 16.48 6.88
CA LYS A 94 9.21 16.78 5.66
C LYS A 94 9.22 15.61 4.69
N VAL A 95 8.12 15.47 3.95
CA VAL A 95 8.02 14.55 2.82
C VAL A 95 8.93 14.99 1.68
N LEU A 96 9.20 14.08 0.74
CA LEU A 96 10.18 14.25 -0.32
C LEU A 96 9.51 14.16 -1.69
N PRO A 97 10.01 14.85 -2.73
CA PRO A 97 9.67 14.52 -4.11
C PRO A 97 9.96 13.04 -4.39
N ARG A 98 8.98 12.30 -4.92
CA ARG A 98 9.11 10.83 -5.09
C ARG A 98 10.29 10.46 -5.98
N LEU A 99 10.54 11.23 -7.03
CA LEU A 99 11.66 10.99 -7.95
C LEU A 99 13.02 11.24 -7.29
N LEU A 100 13.15 12.28 -6.44
CA LEU A 100 14.34 12.49 -5.62
C LEU A 100 14.58 11.31 -4.68
N PHE A 101 13.52 10.86 -4.01
CA PHE A 101 13.59 9.72 -3.12
C PHE A 101 13.96 8.42 -3.88
N GLY A 102 13.51 8.29 -5.13
CA GLY A 102 13.94 7.22 -6.03
C GLY A 102 15.43 7.25 -6.35
N GLU A 103 16.03 8.43 -6.56
CA GLU A 103 17.48 8.57 -6.72
C GLU A 103 18.24 8.14 -5.45
N TYR A 104 17.75 8.55 -4.28
CA TYR A 104 18.29 8.11 -3.00
C TYR A 104 18.29 6.59 -2.88
N LEU A 105 17.14 5.93 -3.07
CA LEU A 105 17.02 4.46 -2.99
C LEU A 105 17.92 3.74 -4.00
N SER A 106 18.07 4.30 -5.21
CA SER A 106 18.95 3.75 -6.24
C SER A 106 20.42 3.78 -5.82
N GLN A 107 20.84 4.86 -5.16
CA GLN A 107 22.20 4.98 -4.62
C GLN A 107 22.42 4.08 -3.41
N GLN A 108 21.42 3.93 -2.52
CA GLN A 108 21.48 2.96 -1.41
C GLN A 108 21.66 1.53 -1.94
N PHE A 109 20.93 1.14 -2.98
CA PHE A 109 21.11 -0.17 -3.63
C PHE A 109 22.53 -0.31 -4.22
N SER A 110 23.05 0.75 -4.84
CA SER A 110 24.42 0.73 -5.38
C SER A 110 25.48 0.53 -4.28
N PHE A 111 25.29 1.14 -3.10
CA PHE A 111 26.17 0.90 -1.94
C PHE A 111 26.10 -0.54 -1.42
N ILE A 112 24.91 -1.14 -1.43
CA ILE A 112 24.68 -2.55 -1.10
C ILE A 112 25.45 -3.46 -2.07
N LEU A 113 25.34 -3.22 -3.39
CA LEU A 113 26.06 -4.00 -4.41
C LEU A 113 27.58 -3.88 -4.25
N ALA A 114 28.08 -2.65 -4.03
CA ALA A 114 29.51 -2.43 -3.80
C ALA A 114 30.01 -3.11 -2.51
N LYS A 115 29.17 -3.19 -1.46
CA LYS A 115 29.51 -3.94 -0.24
C LYS A 115 29.55 -5.45 -0.51
N ALA A 116 28.59 -5.99 -1.26
CA ALA A 116 28.59 -7.40 -1.67
C ALA A 116 29.88 -7.77 -2.43
N GLU A 117 30.28 -6.94 -3.39
CA GLU A 117 31.50 -7.14 -4.18
C GLU A 117 32.75 -7.14 -3.29
N ARG A 118 32.90 -6.15 -2.39
CA ARG A 118 34.04 -6.10 -1.45
C ARG A 118 34.14 -7.31 -0.53
N MET A 119 33.00 -7.95 -0.24
CA MET A 119 32.92 -9.16 0.58
C MET A 119 33.10 -10.45 -0.24
N GLY A 120 33.24 -10.35 -1.57
CA GLY A 120 33.33 -11.50 -2.48
C GLY A 120 31.99 -12.22 -2.72
N LEU A 121 30.85 -11.64 -2.31
CA LEU A 121 29.53 -12.18 -2.62
C LEU A 121 29.20 -11.90 -4.09
N LYS A 122 29.02 -12.95 -4.89
CA LYS A 122 28.67 -12.81 -6.31
C LYS A 122 27.20 -12.41 -6.46
N VAL A 123 26.96 -11.19 -6.95
CA VAL A 123 25.64 -10.69 -7.31
C VAL A 123 25.61 -10.37 -8.80
N ILE A 124 24.64 -10.92 -9.54
CA ILE A 124 24.43 -10.60 -10.96
C ILE A 124 23.08 -9.92 -11.13
N VAL A 125 23.06 -8.77 -11.78
CA VAL A 125 21.82 -8.05 -12.08
C VAL A 125 21.46 -8.24 -13.54
N HIS A 126 20.25 -8.72 -13.80
CA HIS A 126 19.64 -8.86 -15.12
C HIS A 126 18.61 -7.75 -15.32
N TYR A 127 19.07 -6.62 -15.85
CA TYR A 127 18.19 -5.54 -16.26
C TYR A 127 17.32 -5.93 -17.46
N GLN A 128 16.23 -5.19 -17.66
CA GLN A 128 15.29 -5.35 -18.77
C GLN A 128 14.79 -6.80 -18.92
N THR A 129 14.73 -7.54 -17.80
CA THR A 129 14.37 -8.95 -17.79
C THR A 129 13.10 -9.13 -16.96
N HIS A 130 11.96 -9.13 -17.67
CA HIS A 130 10.65 -9.34 -17.08
C HIS A 130 10.40 -10.85 -16.91
N ILE A 131 10.34 -11.35 -15.69
CA ILE A 131 9.92 -12.72 -15.39
C ILE A 131 8.40 -12.83 -15.50
N LYS A 132 7.92 -13.72 -16.37
CA LYS A 132 6.49 -13.94 -16.63
C LYS A 132 5.93 -15.20 -15.99
N ASP A 133 6.79 -16.09 -15.48
CA ASP A 133 6.38 -17.37 -14.92
C ASP A 133 7.45 -17.95 -14.00
N ILE A 134 7.00 -18.79 -13.05
CA ILE A 134 7.84 -19.48 -12.06
C ILE A 134 7.43 -20.95 -12.05
N ARG A 135 8.37 -21.85 -12.28
CA ARG A 135 8.15 -23.30 -12.26
C ARG A 135 8.90 -23.96 -11.12
N ASP A 136 8.19 -24.74 -10.31
CA ASP A 136 8.83 -25.55 -9.30
C ASP A 136 9.23 -26.93 -9.86
N LEU A 137 10.54 -27.19 -9.93
CA LEU A 137 11.08 -28.48 -10.34
C LEU A 137 11.40 -29.33 -9.10
N ALA A 138 10.36 -29.85 -8.46
CA ALA A 138 10.46 -30.65 -7.24
C ALA A 138 11.44 -31.82 -7.36
N ALA A 139 11.40 -32.57 -8.48
CA ALA A 139 12.22 -33.76 -8.70
C ALA A 139 13.74 -33.52 -8.63
N ILE A 140 14.20 -32.31 -8.95
CA ILE A 140 15.62 -31.94 -8.94
C ILE A 140 15.93 -30.84 -7.92
N ASN A 141 14.98 -30.52 -7.06
CA ASN A 141 15.09 -29.50 -6.01
C ASN A 141 15.56 -28.12 -6.55
N LYS A 142 14.94 -27.66 -7.64
CA LYS A 142 15.22 -26.38 -8.29
C LYS A 142 13.94 -25.60 -8.59
N VAL A 143 14.07 -24.31 -8.83
CA VAL A 143 13.02 -23.42 -9.33
C VAL A 143 13.52 -22.79 -10.62
N GLU A 144 12.69 -22.77 -11.65
CA GLU A 144 12.97 -22.07 -12.90
C GLU A 144 12.21 -20.75 -12.98
N LEU A 145 12.92 -19.70 -13.39
CA LEU A 145 12.35 -18.41 -13.76
C LEU A 145 12.33 -18.30 -15.27
N ILE A 146 11.17 -17.92 -15.81
CA ILE A 146 10.98 -17.80 -17.26
C ILE A 146 10.73 -16.34 -17.59
N SER A 147 11.61 -15.77 -18.39
CA SER A 147 11.47 -14.39 -18.83
C SER A 147 10.47 -14.25 -19.98
N ARG A 148 10.01 -13.02 -20.24
CA ARG A 148 9.06 -12.70 -21.31
C ARG A 148 9.57 -13.12 -22.69
N ASP A 149 10.88 -13.05 -22.91
CA ASP A 149 11.60 -13.52 -24.10
C ASP A 149 11.99 -15.01 -24.06
N ASN A 150 11.39 -15.79 -23.14
CA ASN A 150 11.54 -17.25 -23.01
C ASN A 150 12.95 -17.73 -22.61
N ARG A 151 13.80 -16.88 -22.03
CA ARG A 151 15.02 -17.35 -21.37
C ARG A 151 14.63 -18.05 -20.07
N VAL A 152 15.35 -19.13 -19.75
CA VAL A 152 15.13 -19.95 -18.55
C VAL A 152 16.34 -19.84 -17.64
N PHE A 153 16.10 -19.59 -16.36
CA PHE A 153 17.13 -19.46 -15.33
C PHE A 153 16.79 -20.37 -14.16
N SER A 154 17.75 -21.19 -13.70
CA SER A 154 17.52 -22.19 -12.65
C SER A 154 18.18 -21.82 -11.32
N PHE A 155 17.43 -21.92 -10.24
CA PHE A 155 17.84 -21.50 -8.89
C PHE A 155 17.56 -22.57 -7.84
N ASN A 156 18.29 -22.52 -6.73
CA ASN A 156 17.95 -23.30 -5.55
C ASN A 156 16.77 -22.69 -4.80
N LYS A 157 16.74 -21.36 -4.67
CA LYS A 157 15.67 -20.62 -3.99
C LYS A 157 15.36 -19.34 -4.74
N VAL A 158 14.13 -18.87 -4.65
CA VAL A 158 13.60 -17.67 -5.31
C VAL A 158 12.85 -16.82 -4.31
N VAL A 159 13.11 -15.51 -4.32
CA VAL A 159 12.32 -14.51 -3.59
C VAL A 159 11.60 -13.60 -4.58
N VAL A 160 10.27 -13.52 -4.48
CA VAL A 160 9.45 -12.66 -5.32
C VAL A 160 9.26 -11.30 -4.63
N CYS A 161 9.92 -10.27 -5.16
CA CYS A 161 9.91 -8.89 -4.70
C CYS A 161 9.36 -7.94 -5.79
N SER A 162 8.41 -8.42 -6.60
CA SER A 162 7.89 -7.69 -7.77
C SER A 162 7.12 -6.41 -7.42
N GLY A 163 6.72 -6.26 -6.17
CA GLY A 163 5.99 -5.09 -5.68
C GLY A 163 4.60 -4.99 -6.28
N HIS A 164 4.32 -3.87 -6.96
CA HIS A 164 3.01 -3.53 -7.49
C HIS A 164 2.67 -4.30 -8.78
N TYR A 165 1.38 -4.56 -9.00
CA TYR A 165 0.86 -5.22 -10.19
C TYR A 165 -0.48 -4.60 -10.62
N TRP A 166 -0.42 -3.66 -11.58
CA TRP A 166 -1.60 -3.01 -12.12
C TRP A 166 -2.05 -3.72 -13.40
N SER A 167 -3.16 -4.45 -13.31
CA SER A 167 -3.82 -5.05 -14.46
C SER A 167 -4.50 -3.98 -15.31
N LYS A 168 -4.45 -4.16 -16.63
CA LYS A 168 -5.23 -3.38 -17.60
C LYS A 168 -6.41 -4.21 -18.07
N HIS A 169 -7.62 -3.74 -17.81
CA HIS A 169 -8.87 -4.39 -18.19
C HIS A 169 -9.60 -3.61 -19.28
N TYR A 170 -9.62 -2.29 -19.18
CA TYR A 170 -10.32 -1.39 -20.12
C TYR A 170 -9.42 -0.26 -20.64
N GLU A 171 -8.32 0.06 -19.95
CA GLU A 171 -7.31 0.98 -20.45
C GLU A 171 -6.73 0.48 -21.78
N ASP A 172 -6.48 1.40 -22.70
CA ASP A 172 -6.10 1.16 -24.09
C ASP A 172 -7.17 0.43 -24.96
N ILE A 173 -8.33 0.11 -24.39
CA ILE A 173 -9.47 -0.52 -25.08
C ILE A 173 -10.66 0.45 -25.19
N VAL A 174 -11.01 1.13 -24.10
CA VAL A 174 -12.09 2.12 -24.03
C VAL A 174 -11.48 3.52 -24.00
N PRO A 175 -11.73 4.37 -25.02
CA PRO A 175 -11.20 5.74 -25.03
C PRO A 175 -11.59 6.51 -23.77
N GLY A 176 -10.63 7.21 -23.15
CA GLY A 176 -10.86 8.00 -21.94
C GLY A 176 -10.99 7.19 -20.64
N TYR A 177 -10.88 5.86 -20.68
CA TYR A 177 -10.85 5.02 -19.48
C TYR A 177 -9.41 4.71 -19.07
N PHE A 178 -9.09 4.93 -17.80
CA PHE A 178 -7.80 4.57 -17.19
C PHE A 178 -8.02 3.66 -15.97
N ASP A 179 -7.44 2.46 -15.99
CA ASP A 179 -7.57 1.46 -14.90
C ASP A 179 -6.75 1.84 -13.66
N SER A 180 -5.82 2.79 -13.81
CA SER A 180 -5.04 3.40 -12.74
C SER A 180 -4.53 4.77 -13.19
N PRO A 181 -4.03 5.65 -12.32
CA PRO A 181 -3.34 6.86 -12.77
C PRO A 181 -1.90 6.59 -13.23
N TYR A 182 -1.38 5.38 -13.06
CA TYR A 182 0.03 5.06 -13.31
C TYR A 182 0.25 4.40 -14.68
N PRO A 183 1.31 4.76 -15.41
CA PRO A 183 2.24 5.84 -15.11
C PRO A 183 1.60 7.23 -15.32
N PRO A 184 1.92 8.25 -14.48
CA PRO A 184 1.19 9.53 -14.51
C PRO A 184 1.27 10.29 -15.83
N HIS A 185 2.32 10.05 -16.65
CA HIS A 185 2.47 10.73 -17.93
C HIS A 185 1.31 10.48 -18.91
N LYS A 186 0.54 9.40 -18.76
CA LYS A 186 -0.64 9.16 -19.62
C LYS A 186 -1.77 10.15 -19.36
N LEU A 187 -1.75 10.84 -18.21
CA LEU A 187 -2.71 11.88 -17.84
C LEU A 187 -2.24 13.30 -18.20
N THR A 188 -1.12 13.44 -18.94
CA THR A 188 -0.50 14.74 -19.24
C THR A 188 -1.03 15.34 -20.53
N HIS A 189 -2.31 15.72 -20.50
CA HIS A 189 -2.98 16.39 -21.60
C HIS A 189 -3.97 17.44 -21.08
N LEU A 190 -4.30 18.40 -21.94
CA LEU A 190 -5.37 19.34 -21.65
C LEU A 190 -6.72 18.63 -21.70
N VAL A 191 -7.56 18.91 -20.73
CA VAL A 191 -8.89 18.34 -20.53
C VAL A 191 -9.86 19.49 -20.35
N ASN A 192 -10.81 19.64 -21.27
CA ASN A 192 -11.80 20.72 -21.25
C ASN A 192 -13.21 20.18 -20.95
N GLN A 193 -13.28 19.29 -19.96
CA GLN A 193 -14.48 18.62 -19.48
C GLN A 193 -14.30 18.18 -18.02
N SER A 194 -15.37 17.65 -17.43
CA SER A 194 -15.28 17.01 -16.11
C SER A 194 -14.60 15.63 -16.20
N VAL A 195 -13.67 15.37 -15.28
CA VAL A 195 -13.01 14.08 -15.10
C VAL A 195 -13.60 13.37 -13.89
N ALA A 196 -14.08 12.15 -14.08
CA ALA A 196 -14.44 11.29 -12.96
C ALA A 196 -13.22 10.55 -12.43
N ILE A 197 -12.96 10.70 -11.14
CA ILE A 197 -11.96 9.92 -10.43
C ILE A 197 -12.69 9.03 -9.42
N ARG A 198 -12.49 7.71 -9.49
CA ARG A 198 -13.03 6.79 -8.48
C ARG A 198 -12.06 6.67 -7.32
N GLY A 199 -12.51 7.03 -6.12
CA GLY A 199 -11.68 7.10 -4.92
C GLY A 199 -11.26 8.53 -4.58
N ALA A 200 -10.74 8.71 -3.36
CA ALA A 200 -10.40 10.02 -2.81
C ALA A 200 -9.13 10.01 -1.93
N SER A 201 -8.38 8.91 -1.90
CA SER A 201 -7.14 8.76 -1.11
C SER A 201 -5.88 9.07 -1.95
N LEU A 202 -4.69 8.63 -1.54
CA LEU A 202 -3.40 8.99 -2.13
C LEU A 202 -3.31 8.78 -3.64
N THR A 203 -3.83 7.67 -4.18
CA THR A 203 -3.86 7.41 -5.63
C THR A 203 -4.72 8.44 -6.38
N ALA A 204 -5.84 8.86 -5.79
CA ALA A 204 -6.69 9.91 -6.36
C ALA A 204 -6.03 11.29 -6.29
N ILE A 205 -5.29 11.55 -5.20
CA ILE A 205 -4.47 12.75 -5.06
C ILE A 205 -3.40 12.81 -6.14
N ASP A 206 -2.68 11.73 -6.42
CA ASP A 206 -1.67 11.69 -7.50
C ASP A 206 -2.30 12.04 -8.87
N ALA A 207 -3.44 11.43 -9.20
CA ALA A 207 -4.19 11.74 -10.42
C ALA A 207 -4.60 13.22 -10.49
N LEU A 208 -5.14 13.74 -9.40
CA LEU A 208 -5.56 15.14 -9.27
C LEU A 208 -4.40 16.11 -9.47
N ARG A 209 -3.24 15.84 -8.85
CA ARG A 209 -2.05 16.72 -8.97
C ARG A 209 -1.55 16.74 -10.41
N THR A 210 -1.48 15.56 -11.04
CA THR A 210 -1.10 15.44 -12.46
C THR A 210 -2.05 16.25 -13.35
N LEU A 211 -3.37 16.02 -13.23
CA LEU A 211 -4.37 16.72 -14.04
C LEU A 211 -4.33 18.23 -13.81
N SER A 212 -4.22 18.66 -12.55
CA SER A 212 -4.27 20.09 -12.19
C SER A 212 -3.09 20.86 -12.75
N LEU A 213 -1.87 20.31 -12.74
CA LEU A 213 -0.71 20.99 -13.31
C LEU A 213 -0.70 21.06 -14.83
N ASN A 214 -1.39 20.14 -15.50
CA ASN A 214 -1.55 20.22 -16.97
C ASN A 214 -2.63 21.23 -17.38
N ASN A 215 -3.64 21.44 -16.54
CA ASN A 215 -4.83 22.23 -16.87
C ASN A 215 -4.87 23.62 -16.22
N GLY A 216 -3.78 24.05 -15.59
CA GLY A 216 -3.70 25.34 -14.92
C GLY A 216 -2.40 25.48 -14.13
N SER A 217 -2.40 26.38 -13.15
CA SER A 217 -1.22 26.67 -12.35
C SER A 217 -1.59 27.04 -10.93
N PHE A 218 -0.79 26.60 -9.97
CA PHE A 218 -0.84 27.08 -8.60
C PHE A 218 0.05 28.32 -8.41
N SER A 219 -0.38 29.23 -7.55
CA SER A 219 0.43 30.36 -7.08
C SER A 219 0.10 30.63 -5.61
N LEU A 220 0.93 31.41 -4.92
CA LEU A 220 0.60 31.91 -3.58
C LEU A 220 -0.09 33.28 -3.70
N ASP A 221 -1.07 33.53 -2.83
CA ASP A 221 -1.63 34.87 -2.63
C ASP A 221 -0.77 35.72 -1.68
N GLU A 222 -1.23 36.93 -1.37
CA GLU A 222 -0.53 37.88 -0.49
C GLU A 222 -0.39 37.41 0.96
N HIS A 223 -1.16 36.40 1.38
CA HIS A 223 -1.13 35.79 2.71
C HIS A 223 -0.38 34.44 2.71
N GLY A 224 0.21 34.04 1.59
CA GLY A 224 0.91 32.78 1.44
C GLY A 224 -0.03 31.57 1.28
N LYS A 225 -1.32 31.78 1.02
CA LYS A 225 -2.27 30.70 0.73
C LYS A 225 -2.15 30.29 -0.73
N LYS A 226 -2.15 28.97 -0.98
CA LYS A 226 -2.16 28.41 -2.33
C LYS A 226 -3.49 28.69 -3.01
N ILE A 227 -3.43 29.24 -4.22
CA ILE A 227 -4.57 29.49 -5.11
C ILE A 227 -4.34 28.81 -6.45
N TYR A 228 -5.41 28.36 -7.09
CA TYR A 228 -5.34 27.74 -8.41
C TYR A 228 -5.92 28.66 -9.49
N ARG A 229 -5.24 28.76 -10.62
CA ARG A 229 -5.70 29.48 -11.81
C ARG A 229 -5.84 28.51 -12.97
N LEU A 230 -7.07 28.37 -13.45
CA LEU A 230 -7.40 27.53 -14.58
C LEU A 230 -6.78 28.06 -15.88
N ASN A 231 -6.29 27.16 -16.73
CA ASN A 231 -5.84 27.52 -18.07
C ASN A 231 -7.03 27.95 -18.94
N LYS A 232 -6.87 29.07 -19.65
CA LYS A 232 -7.91 29.67 -20.49
C LYS A 232 -8.36 28.78 -21.65
N ASP A 233 -7.52 27.83 -22.06
CA ASP A 233 -7.83 26.89 -23.15
C ASP A 233 -8.75 25.73 -22.70
N CYS A 234 -8.90 25.51 -21.39
CA CYS A 234 -9.75 24.46 -20.82
C CYS A 234 -10.77 24.99 -19.80
N PRO A 235 -11.65 25.95 -20.18
CA PRO A 235 -12.57 26.63 -19.26
C PRO A 235 -13.60 25.72 -18.57
N LYS A 236 -13.79 24.48 -19.04
CA LYS A 236 -14.73 23.49 -18.47
C LYS A 236 -14.04 22.37 -17.68
N PHE A 237 -12.72 22.45 -17.49
CA PHE A 237 -12.00 21.49 -16.68
C PHE A 237 -12.58 21.45 -15.27
N LYS A 238 -12.89 20.24 -14.79
CA LYS A 238 -13.33 20.01 -13.41
C LYS A 238 -12.98 18.59 -13.00
N ILE A 239 -12.56 18.39 -11.76
CA ILE A 239 -12.33 17.07 -11.19
C ILE A 239 -13.50 16.72 -10.27
N ILE A 240 -14.05 15.50 -10.42
CA ILE A 240 -15.11 14.99 -9.56
C ILE A 240 -14.62 13.68 -8.94
N LEU A 241 -14.32 13.74 -7.65
CA LEU A 241 -13.98 12.57 -6.84
C LEU A 241 -15.27 11.82 -6.51
N HIS A 242 -15.32 10.53 -6.80
CA HIS A 242 -16.41 9.65 -6.43
C HIS A 242 -15.93 8.76 -5.28
N SER A 243 -16.35 9.09 -4.06
CA SER A 243 -15.96 8.39 -2.84
C SER A 243 -17.10 7.53 -2.33
N ARG A 244 -16.79 6.34 -1.85
CA ARG A 244 -17.79 5.40 -1.33
C ARG A 244 -18.57 6.00 -0.15
N ASN A 245 -17.86 6.67 0.76
CA ASN A 245 -18.42 7.21 2.00
C ASN A 245 -18.32 8.75 2.07
N GLY A 246 -17.90 9.43 1.00
CA GLY A 246 -17.76 10.89 1.02
C GLY A 246 -16.59 11.41 1.87
N LEU A 247 -15.64 10.55 2.24
CA LEU A 247 -14.53 10.90 3.13
C LEU A 247 -13.24 11.18 2.37
N LEU A 248 -12.44 12.10 2.92
CA LEU A 248 -11.09 12.45 2.47
C LEU A 248 -10.05 11.93 3.48
N PRO A 249 -8.82 11.62 3.05
CA PRO A 249 -7.78 11.07 3.92
C PRO A 249 -7.36 12.09 4.98
N ALA A 250 -7.03 11.60 6.17
CA ALA A 250 -6.52 12.45 7.23
C ALA A 250 -5.16 13.04 6.86
N VAL A 251 -4.93 14.27 7.30
CA VAL A 251 -3.71 15.04 7.00
C VAL A 251 -2.54 14.51 7.84
N ARG A 252 -1.37 14.43 7.20
CA ARG A 252 -0.11 14.09 7.86
C ARG A 252 0.19 15.05 9.00
N PHE A 253 0.56 14.51 10.15
CA PHE A 253 0.88 15.25 11.38
C PHE A 253 2.25 14.80 11.91
N HIS A 254 2.70 15.31 13.06
CA HIS A 254 3.95 14.88 13.67
C HIS A 254 3.81 13.49 14.31
N LEU A 255 4.59 12.51 13.85
CA LEU A 255 4.70 11.22 14.53
C LEU A 255 5.77 11.30 15.63
N GLU A 256 5.44 10.90 16.84
CA GLU A 256 6.42 10.80 17.93
C GLU A 256 7.31 9.58 17.74
N ASP A 257 6.72 8.42 17.42
CA ASP A 257 7.47 7.27 16.91
C ASP A 257 7.55 7.31 15.37
N SER A 258 8.72 7.65 14.86
CA SER A 258 8.99 7.69 13.41
C SER A 258 9.12 6.29 12.79
N HIS A 259 9.31 5.26 13.61
CA HIS A 259 9.41 3.87 13.19
C HIS A 259 8.36 3.04 13.92
N LEU A 260 7.08 3.28 13.55
CA LEU A 260 5.83 2.65 14.03
C LEU A 260 5.86 1.12 14.26
N ALA A 261 6.94 0.45 13.82
CA ALA A 261 7.19 -0.98 13.83
C ALA A 261 8.01 -1.51 15.02
N LYS A 262 8.88 -0.72 15.67
CA LYS A 262 9.97 -1.29 16.52
C LYS A 262 9.45 -2.02 17.78
N ASP A 263 8.42 -1.49 18.43
CA ASP A 263 7.85 -2.07 19.67
C ASP A 263 6.38 -2.53 19.51
N SER A 264 5.83 -2.48 18.29
CA SER A 264 4.42 -2.74 18.01
C SER A 264 4.12 -4.17 17.56
N VAL A 265 5.11 -4.90 17.03
CA VAL A 265 4.92 -6.30 16.66
C VAL A 265 4.83 -7.15 17.93
N LEU A 266 3.74 -7.89 18.09
CA LEU A 266 3.59 -8.86 19.17
C LEU A 266 4.74 -9.88 19.16
N ASP A 267 5.28 -10.19 20.33
CA ASP A 267 6.34 -11.19 20.44
C ASP A 267 5.81 -12.55 19.94
N PRO A 268 6.57 -13.30 19.12
CA PRO A 268 6.09 -14.59 18.60
C PRO A 268 5.65 -15.58 19.71
N LYS A 269 6.28 -15.54 20.89
CA LYS A 269 5.89 -16.39 22.03
C LYS A 269 4.61 -15.90 22.69
N GLU A 270 4.38 -14.59 22.74
CA GLU A 270 3.11 -14.00 23.19
C GLU A 270 1.98 -14.45 22.25
N VAL A 271 2.18 -14.34 20.93
CA VAL A 271 1.22 -14.81 19.91
C VAL A 271 0.93 -16.31 20.08
N GLU A 272 1.95 -17.15 20.20
CA GLU A 272 1.79 -18.59 20.39
C GLU A 272 1.04 -18.92 21.69
N HIS A 273 1.38 -18.24 22.79
CA HIS A 273 0.74 -18.43 24.09
C HIS A 273 -0.76 -18.11 24.06
N VAL A 274 -1.12 -16.96 23.50
CA VAL A 274 -2.53 -16.55 23.36
C VAL A 274 -3.26 -17.53 22.45
N ARG A 275 -2.67 -17.89 21.30
CA ARG A 275 -3.30 -18.85 20.38
C ARG A 275 -3.57 -20.20 21.03
N ALA A 276 -2.67 -20.70 21.87
CA ALA A 276 -2.89 -21.95 22.60
C ALA A 276 -4.10 -21.89 23.54
N GLN A 277 -4.45 -20.71 24.06
CA GLN A 277 -5.61 -20.49 24.92
C GLN A 277 -6.91 -20.27 24.14
N HIS A 278 -6.82 -19.98 22.83
CA HIS A 278 -7.92 -19.59 21.97
C HIS A 278 -8.07 -20.53 20.76
N HIS A 279 -7.95 -21.84 20.98
CA HIS A 279 -8.15 -22.88 19.95
C HIS A 279 -7.31 -22.70 18.68
N GLY A 280 -6.12 -22.12 18.81
CA GLY A 280 -5.19 -21.86 17.71
C GLY A 280 -5.36 -20.50 17.03
N PHE A 281 -6.36 -19.70 17.44
CA PHE A 281 -6.63 -18.36 16.91
C PHE A 281 -6.06 -17.25 17.78
N LEU A 282 -5.67 -16.13 17.17
CA LEU A 282 -5.37 -14.91 17.88
C LEU A 282 -6.63 -14.03 17.87
N PRO A 283 -7.21 -13.66 19.03
CA PRO A 283 -8.39 -12.79 19.03
C PRO A 283 -8.06 -11.38 18.52
N LEU A 284 -8.88 -10.82 17.63
CA LEU A 284 -8.71 -9.43 17.16
C LEU A 284 -8.77 -8.43 18.32
N ASP A 285 -9.67 -8.65 19.29
CA ASP A 285 -9.84 -7.77 20.45
C ASP A 285 -8.59 -7.73 21.34
N TYR A 286 -7.82 -8.83 21.40
CA TYR A 286 -6.54 -8.87 22.11
C TYR A 286 -5.52 -7.94 21.45
N VAL A 287 -5.39 -8.01 20.12
CA VAL A 287 -4.49 -7.14 19.36
C VAL A 287 -4.92 -5.67 19.48
N TYR A 288 -6.22 -5.40 19.38
CA TYR A 288 -6.77 -4.05 19.59
C TYR A 288 -6.44 -3.50 20.98
N GLN A 289 -6.67 -4.29 22.04
CA GLN A 289 -6.35 -3.86 23.40
C GLN A 289 -4.85 -3.58 23.59
N ARG A 290 -4.00 -4.52 23.16
CA ARG A 290 -2.55 -4.49 23.35
C ARG A 290 -1.88 -3.39 22.53
N ASN A 291 -2.24 -3.24 21.26
CA ASN A 291 -1.54 -2.36 20.31
C ASN A 291 -2.18 -1.00 20.13
N PHE A 292 -3.43 -0.79 20.54
CA PHE A 292 -4.11 0.49 20.42
C PHE A 292 -4.45 1.10 21.78
N LEU A 293 -5.25 0.42 22.61
CA LEU A 293 -5.75 0.98 23.86
C LEU A 293 -4.64 1.21 24.90
N GLU A 294 -3.72 0.27 25.07
CA GLU A 294 -2.63 0.41 26.06
C GLU A 294 -1.71 1.60 25.78
N GLY A 295 -1.41 1.88 24.51
CA GLY A 295 -0.60 3.03 24.10
C GLY A 295 -1.23 4.38 24.45
N LEU A 296 -2.57 4.43 24.51
CA LEU A 296 -3.30 5.67 24.84
C LEU A 296 -3.31 5.98 26.34
N LYS A 297 -3.15 4.99 27.22
CA LYS A 297 -3.20 5.19 28.69
C LYS A 297 -2.24 6.27 29.17
N HIS A 298 -1.02 6.29 28.64
CA HIS A 298 0.02 7.22 29.06
C HIS A 298 -0.01 8.53 28.25
N ASN A 299 -0.24 8.42 26.94
CA ASN A 299 -0.09 9.53 26.01
C ASN A 299 -1.36 10.40 25.90
N ARG A 300 -2.54 9.83 26.14
CA ARG A 300 -3.86 10.51 26.07
C ARG A 300 -4.85 9.93 27.09
N PRO A 301 -4.60 10.07 28.41
CA PRO A 301 -5.42 9.46 29.46
C PRO A 301 -6.90 9.83 29.36
N ASP A 302 -7.24 11.10 29.10
CA ASP A 302 -8.64 11.53 28.97
C ASP A 302 -9.37 10.86 27.80
N PHE A 303 -8.66 10.63 26.68
CA PHE A 303 -9.24 9.94 25.52
C PHE A 303 -9.32 8.43 25.77
N TYR A 304 -8.32 7.86 26.43
CA TYR A 304 -8.36 6.46 26.87
C TYR A 304 -9.58 6.21 27.77
N GLU A 305 -9.83 7.05 28.78
CA GLU A 305 -10.98 6.91 29.67
C GLU A 305 -12.32 6.99 28.94
N LEU A 306 -12.40 7.74 27.84
CA LEU A 306 -13.59 7.81 26.99
C LEU A 306 -13.85 6.51 26.21
N ILE A 307 -12.81 5.80 25.80
CA ILE A 307 -12.93 4.68 24.85
C ILE A 307 -12.57 3.30 25.42
N LYS A 308 -12.01 3.22 26.63
CA LYS A 308 -11.44 1.98 27.20
C LYS A 308 -12.45 0.83 27.33
N ASP A 309 -13.73 1.17 27.47
CA ASP A 309 -14.83 0.21 27.65
C ASP A 309 -15.60 -0.01 26.34
N LEU A 310 -15.20 0.64 25.23
CA LEU A 310 -15.79 0.46 23.91
C LEU A 310 -15.22 -0.80 23.23
N SER A 311 -16.07 -1.53 22.53
CA SER A 311 -15.60 -2.52 21.57
C SER A 311 -14.87 -1.84 20.41
N LEU A 312 -14.12 -2.61 19.62
CA LEU A 312 -13.50 -2.12 18.39
C LEU A 312 -14.55 -1.52 17.45
N GLU A 313 -15.70 -2.17 17.32
CA GLU A 313 -16.84 -1.71 16.51
C GLU A 313 -17.39 -0.38 17.02
N ASP A 314 -17.66 -0.26 18.32
CA ASP A 314 -18.21 0.97 18.92
C ASP A 314 -17.22 2.14 18.81
N PHE A 315 -15.91 1.85 18.97
CA PHE A 315 -14.86 2.85 18.75
C PHE A 315 -14.84 3.33 17.30
N VAL A 316 -14.89 2.41 16.33
CA VAL A 316 -14.91 2.78 14.92
C VAL A 316 -16.15 3.60 14.59
N GLU A 317 -17.32 3.17 15.05
CA GLU A 317 -18.59 3.89 14.84
C GLU A 317 -18.52 5.32 15.40
N LEU A 318 -18.03 5.47 16.63
CA LEU A 318 -17.82 6.79 17.26
C LEU A 318 -16.92 7.70 16.43
N MET A 319 -15.86 7.15 15.83
CA MET A 319 -14.93 7.93 15.01
C MET A 319 -15.45 8.21 13.61
N MET A 320 -16.21 7.28 13.02
CA MET A 320 -16.80 7.42 11.68
C MET A 320 -17.94 8.44 11.66
N ILE A 321 -18.88 8.38 12.61
CA ILE A 321 -20.02 9.32 12.71
C ILE A 321 -19.53 10.77 12.70
N ARG A 322 -18.52 11.08 13.52
CA ARG A 322 -17.94 12.44 13.59
C ARG A 322 -17.39 12.93 12.26
N ARG A 323 -16.87 12.02 11.44
CA ARG A 323 -16.32 12.35 10.12
C ARG A 323 -17.41 12.50 9.07
N GLU A 324 -18.44 11.65 9.12
CA GLU A 324 -19.56 11.66 8.18
C GLU A 324 -20.51 12.85 8.42
N ASP A 325 -20.66 13.32 9.65
CA ASP A 325 -21.50 14.47 10.01
C ASP A 325 -20.89 15.83 9.61
N THR A 326 -19.62 15.86 9.17
CA THR A 326 -18.92 17.09 8.79
C THR A 326 -18.65 17.10 7.29
N PRO A 327 -18.98 18.19 6.55
CA PRO A 327 -18.66 18.28 5.13
C PRO A 327 -17.17 18.04 4.87
N ALA A 328 -16.85 17.18 3.89
CA ALA A 328 -15.51 16.61 3.74
C ALA A 328 -14.37 17.63 3.63
N PHE A 329 -14.57 18.71 2.87
CA PHE A 329 -13.56 19.78 2.74
C PHE A 329 -13.46 20.69 3.96
N GLU A 330 -14.53 20.83 4.76
CA GLU A 330 -14.47 21.53 6.04
C GLU A 330 -13.74 20.69 7.09
N LEU A 331 -13.98 19.37 7.09
CA LEU A 331 -13.20 18.43 7.90
C LEU A 331 -11.71 18.44 7.49
N LEU A 332 -11.43 18.42 6.18
CA LEU A 332 -10.06 18.49 5.66
C LEU A 332 -9.34 19.76 6.14
N LYS A 333 -9.99 20.93 6.08
CA LYS A 333 -9.46 22.21 6.59
C LYS A 333 -9.22 22.17 8.11
N ALA A 334 -10.13 21.55 8.88
CA ALA A 334 -9.97 21.39 10.32
C ALA A 334 -8.80 20.45 10.68
N GLU A 335 -8.68 19.32 9.99
CA GLU A 335 -7.57 18.38 10.17
C GLU A 335 -6.23 18.98 9.70
N TYR A 336 -6.23 19.81 8.66
CA TYR A 336 -5.05 20.57 8.26
C TYR A 336 -4.56 21.48 9.38
N ALA A 337 -5.45 22.23 10.02
CA ALA A 337 -5.10 23.09 11.14
C ALA A 337 -4.65 22.30 12.39
N GLU A 338 -5.20 21.10 12.63
CA GLU A 338 -4.71 20.17 13.66
C GLU A 338 -3.28 19.70 13.35
N ALA A 339 -3.03 19.29 12.11
CA ALA A 339 -1.73 18.85 11.64
C ALA A 339 -0.68 19.96 11.76
N GLU A 340 -1.00 21.21 11.37
CA GLU A 340 -0.09 22.35 11.53
C GLU A 340 0.31 22.56 13.00
N ARG A 341 -0.65 22.49 13.93
CA ARG A 341 -0.36 22.60 15.36
C ARG A 341 0.49 21.42 15.86
N SER A 342 0.17 20.21 15.43
CA SER A 342 0.92 19.00 15.77
C SER A 342 2.39 19.11 15.35
N ILE A 343 2.63 19.54 14.11
CA ILE A 343 3.98 19.72 13.55
C ILE A 343 4.73 20.87 14.22
N ALA A 344 4.08 22.02 14.42
CA ALA A 344 4.69 23.17 15.07
C ALA A 344 5.08 22.89 16.52
N LEU A 345 4.26 22.13 17.26
CA LEU A 345 4.50 21.78 18.65
C LEU A 345 5.32 20.50 18.83
N LYS A 346 5.61 19.76 17.75
CA LYS A 346 6.21 18.41 17.78
C LYS A 346 5.47 17.50 18.78
N ARG A 347 4.16 17.43 18.62
CA ARG A 347 3.26 16.59 19.45
C ARG A 347 2.33 15.79 18.58
N SER A 348 2.21 14.50 18.87
CA SER A 348 1.39 13.60 18.08
C SER A 348 -0.11 13.85 18.22
N VAL A 349 -0.86 13.51 17.18
CA VAL A 349 -2.29 13.21 17.28
C VAL A 349 -2.42 11.74 17.65
N TYR A 350 -2.12 11.42 18.91
CA TYR A 350 -1.82 10.06 19.37
C TYR A 350 -2.82 8.98 18.99
N TRP A 351 -4.13 9.24 18.93
CA TRP A 351 -5.08 8.20 18.52
C TRP A 351 -4.91 7.79 17.05
N LYS A 352 -4.52 8.73 16.16
CA LYS A 352 -4.21 8.45 14.76
C LYS A 352 -2.89 7.68 14.64
N GLU A 353 -1.89 8.05 15.45
CA GLU A 353 -0.60 7.33 15.53
C GLU A 353 -0.79 5.91 16.04
N MET A 354 -1.56 5.73 17.12
CA MET A 354 -1.86 4.40 17.65
C MET A 354 -2.65 3.55 16.67
N LEU A 355 -3.51 4.15 15.85
CA LEU A 355 -4.21 3.42 14.80
C LEU A 355 -3.25 2.94 13.69
N ALA A 356 -2.22 3.72 13.35
CA ALA A 356 -1.17 3.29 12.42
C ALA A 356 -0.31 2.17 13.00
N ILE A 357 0.03 2.24 14.29
CA ILE A 357 0.70 1.15 15.03
C ILE A 357 -0.15 -0.12 15.00
N LEU A 358 -1.46 -0.01 15.26
CA LEU A 358 -2.38 -1.16 15.20
C LEU A 358 -2.41 -1.77 13.79
N SER A 359 -2.51 -0.95 12.75
CA SER A 359 -2.48 -1.40 11.35
C SER A 359 -1.25 -2.23 11.05
N PHE A 360 -0.07 -1.72 11.42
CA PHE A 360 1.19 -2.43 11.25
C PHE A 360 1.25 -3.72 12.08
N ALA A 361 0.84 -3.68 13.35
CA ALA A 361 0.87 -4.82 14.26
C ALA A 361 0.00 -5.99 13.77
N MET A 362 -1.10 -5.71 13.06
CA MET A 362 -2.00 -6.73 12.52
C MET A 362 -1.47 -7.42 11.26
N ASN A 363 -0.52 -6.83 10.53
CA ASN A 363 -0.07 -7.36 9.24
C ASN A 363 0.42 -8.81 9.30
N TYR A 364 1.22 -9.16 10.31
CA TYR A 364 1.76 -10.50 10.46
C TYR A 364 0.77 -11.51 11.09
N PRO A 365 0.04 -11.17 12.17
CA PRO A 365 -0.88 -12.09 12.81
C PRO A 365 -2.25 -12.20 12.14
N ALA A 366 -2.56 -11.40 11.11
CA ALA A 366 -3.85 -11.46 10.40
C ALA A 366 -4.25 -12.89 9.96
N LYS A 367 -3.28 -13.71 9.56
CA LYS A 367 -3.49 -15.12 9.20
C LYS A 367 -3.85 -16.05 10.38
N TYR A 368 -3.67 -15.57 11.61
CA TYR A 368 -4.02 -16.28 12.85
C TYR A 368 -5.38 -15.89 13.40
N PHE A 369 -6.05 -14.90 12.81
CA PHE A 369 -7.42 -14.58 13.17
C PHE A 369 -8.37 -15.72 12.78
N SER A 370 -9.50 -15.80 13.48
CA SER A 370 -10.64 -16.58 12.98
C SER A 370 -11.24 -15.85 11.77
N ALA A 371 -12.03 -16.56 10.97
CA ALA A 371 -12.70 -15.95 9.83
C ALA A 371 -13.69 -14.86 10.27
N GLU A 372 -14.29 -15.01 11.45
CA GLU A 372 -15.15 -14.03 12.09
C GLU A 372 -14.39 -12.73 12.37
N ASP A 373 -13.22 -12.83 13.00
CA ASP A 373 -12.36 -11.68 13.30
C ASP A 373 -11.77 -11.06 12.03
N MET A 374 -11.44 -11.86 11.00
CA MET A 374 -11.05 -11.32 9.70
C MET A 374 -12.17 -10.49 9.06
N LEU A 375 -13.42 -10.96 9.14
CA LEU A 375 -14.58 -10.21 8.63
C LEU A 375 -14.80 -8.92 9.42
N ARG A 376 -14.64 -8.95 10.75
CA ARG A 376 -14.68 -7.75 11.61
C ARG A 376 -13.59 -6.76 11.22
N LEU A 377 -12.34 -7.21 11.05
CA LEU A 377 -11.23 -6.40 10.59
C LEU A 377 -11.54 -5.73 9.24
N GLN A 378 -11.92 -6.51 8.24
CA GLN A 378 -12.15 -6.03 6.88
C GLN A 378 -13.34 -5.06 6.77
N LYS A 379 -14.44 -5.37 7.47
CA LYS A 379 -15.67 -4.60 7.39
C LYS A 379 -15.66 -3.36 8.27
N THR A 380 -15.08 -3.46 9.46
CA THR A 380 -15.17 -2.41 10.49
C THR A 380 -13.91 -1.57 10.54
N LEU A 381 -12.75 -2.17 10.84
CA LEU A 381 -11.54 -1.41 11.16
C LEU A 381 -10.79 -0.91 9.92
N MET A 382 -10.66 -1.74 8.87
CA MET A 382 -9.91 -1.38 7.64
C MET A 382 -10.41 -0.10 6.95
N PRO A 383 -11.73 0.18 6.86
CA PRO A 383 -12.21 1.47 6.34
C PRO A 383 -11.69 2.68 7.11
N LEU A 384 -11.68 2.63 8.45
CA LEU A 384 -11.16 3.73 9.26
C LEU A 384 -9.64 3.86 9.08
N ILE A 385 -8.91 2.74 9.09
CA ILE A 385 -7.47 2.70 8.82
C ILE A 385 -7.17 3.38 7.48
N ALA A 386 -7.80 2.94 6.39
CA ALA A 386 -7.54 3.44 5.03
C ALA A 386 -7.72 4.96 4.88
N ILE A 387 -8.55 5.57 5.72
CA ILE A 387 -8.80 7.02 5.74
C ILE A 387 -7.78 7.72 6.64
N VAL A 388 -7.56 7.21 7.85
CA VAL A 388 -6.79 7.91 8.88
C VAL A 388 -5.28 7.77 8.69
N ILE A 389 -4.81 6.58 8.32
CA ILE A 389 -3.36 6.30 8.23
C ILE A 389 -2.77 6.64 6.86
N ALA A 390 -3.59 7.12 5.92
CA ALA A 390 -3.12 7.56 4.61
C ALA A 390 -2.10 8.70 4.71
N PHE A 391 -2.19 9.52 5.78
CA PHE A 391 -1.29 10.64 6.08
C PHE A 391 -1.05 11.51 4.84
N ALA A 392 -2.14 12.08 4.31
CA ALA A 392 -2.08 12.95 3.15
C ALA A 392 -1.10 14.12 3.40
N PRO A 393 -0.06 14.31 2.57
CA PRO A 393 0.91 15.38 2.77
C PRO A 393 0.26 16.77 2.74
N GLN A 394 0.73 17.68 3.60
CA GLN A 394 0.19 19.05 3.70
C GLN A 394 0.16 19.77 2.35
N ASP A 395 1.25 19.72 1.57
CA ASP A 395 1.31 20.37 0.26
C ASP A 395 0.25 19.86 -0.72
N SER A 396 -0.04 18.56 -0.71
CA SER A 396 -1.11 17.95 -1.51
C SER A 396 -2.49 18.41 -1.04
N VAL A 397 -2.69 18.52 0.27
CA VAL A 397 -3.94 18.99 0.87
C VAL A 397 -4.20 20.47 0.56
N GLU A 398 -3.17 21.31 0.58
CA GLU A 398 -3.26 22.70 0.14
C GLU A 398 -3.70 22.81 -1.33
N GLU A 399 -3.18 21.94 -2.21
CA GLU A 399 -3.59 21.91 -3.62
C GLU A 399 -5.05 21.49 -3.78
N MET A 400 -5.51 20.49 -3.02
CA MET A 400 -6.92 20.09 -2.99
C MET A 400 -7.83 21.23 -2.53
N ILE A 401 -7.46 21.92 -1.44
CA ILE A 401 -8.23 23.07 -0.93
C ILE A 401 -8.25 24.20 -1.97
N ALA A 402 -7.12 24.49 -2.63
CA ALA A 402 -7.05 25.53 -3.65
C ALA A 402 -7.93 25.23 -4.88
N LEU A 403 -8.02 23.97 -5.31
CA LEU A 403 -8.91 23.54 -6.39
C LEU A 403 -10.38 23.60 -5.98
N TYR A 404 -10.69 23.18 -4.75
CA TYR A 404 -12.04 23.23 -4.19
C TYR A 404 -12.54 24.68 -4.05
N ASP A 405 -11.73 25.55 -3.47
CA ASP A 405 -12.05 26.98 -3.32
C ASP A 405 -12.20 27.68 -4.68
N ALA A 406 -11.54 27.17 -5.74
CA ALA A 406 -11.70 27.64 -7.12
C ALA A 406 -12.95 27.06 -7.84
N GLY A 407 -13.71 26.15 -7.20
CA GLY A 407 -14.89 25.49 -7.78
C GLY A 407 -14.57 24.41 -8.82
N LEU A 408 -13.32 23.92 -8.86
CA LEU A 408 -12.82 22.97 -9.86
C LEU A 408 -12.65 21.54 -9.33
N LEU A 409 -12.94 21.31 -8.06
CA LEU A 409 -12.90 20.02 -7.42
C LEU A 409 -14.18 19.80 -6.62
N ASP A 410 -14.91 18.73 -6.93
CA ASP A 410 -16.06 18.27 -6.14
C ASP A 410 -15.82 16.86 -5.60
N LEU A 411 -16.57 16.50 -4.57
CA LEU A 411 -16.64 15.15 -4.00
C LEU A 411 -18.10 14.69 -3.98
N ILE A 412 -18.36 13.51 -4.53
CA ILE A 412 -19.68 12.87 -4.54
C ILE A 412 -19.60 11.56 -3.76
N THR A 413 -20.53 11.40 -2.81
CA THR A 413 -20.76 10.13 -2.11
C THR A 413 -21.58 9.19 -2.99
N VAL A 414 -21.01 8.03 -3.34
CA VAL A 414 -21.64 7.09 -4.30
C VAL A 414 -22.15 5.80 -3.66
N GLY A 415 -21.72 5.49 -2.44
CA GLY A 415 -22.12 4.28 -1.71
C GLY A 415 -21.62 2.95 -2.30
N ASP A 416 -21.86 1.87 -1.56
CA ASP A 416 -21.40 0.51 -1.88
C ASP A 416 -22.04 -0.08 -3.15
N LYS A 417 -23.19 0.44 -3.56
CA LYS A 417 -23.97 -0.06 -4.70
C LYS A 417 -23.68 0.66 -6.00
N SER A 418 -22.71 1.56 -6.01
CA SER A 418 -22.31 2.27 -7.22
C SER A 418 -21.71 1.34 -8.27
N GLN A 419 -21.91 1.69 -9.53
CA GLN A 419 -21.50 0.87 -10.68
C GLN A 419 -20.93 1.75 -11.79
N ILE A 420 -20.00 1.18 -12.53
CA ILE A 420 -19.33 1.83 -13.66
C ILE A 420 -19.67 1.01 -14.89
N GLU A 421 -20.25 1.65 -15.89
CA GLU A 421 -20.56 1.06 -17.18
C GLU A 421 -19.68 1.73 -18.23
N SER A 422 -18.76 0.98 -18.83
CA SER A 422 -17.92 1.50 -19.90
C SER A 422 -18.70 1.62 -21.21
N VAL A 423 -18.46 2.71 -21.93
CA VAL A 423 -19.11 2.98 -23.22
C VAL A 423 -18.12 2.67 -24.34
N LYS A 424 -18.51 1.79 -25.26
CA LYS A 424 -17.61 1.27 -26.32
C LYS A 424 -16.95 2.38 -27.15
N ASP A 425 -17.67 3.47 -27.41
CA ASP A 425 -17.19 4.60 -28.21
C ASP A 425 -16.43 5.65 -27.39
N GLY A 426 -16.28 5.46 -26.07
CA GLY A 426 -15.49 6.29 -25.17
C GLY A 426 -16.23 6.67 -23.89
N GLY A 427 -15.48 6.79 -22.80
CA GLY A 427 -15.99 7.21 -21.50
C GLY A 427 -16.76 6.12 -20.73
N ILE A 428 -17.51 6.57 -19.73
CA ILE A 428 -18.33 5.74 -18.84
C ILE A 428 -19.66 6.40 -18.51
N TYR A 429 -20.61 5.59 -18.04
CA TYR A 429 -21.68 6.03 -17.14
C TYR A 429 -21.33 5.62 -15.71
N TYR A 430 -21.35 6.59 -14.79
CA TYR A 430 -21.23 6.36 -13.36
C TYR A 430 -22.63 6.32 -12.74
N HIS A 431 -23.03 5.16 -12.24
CA HIS A 431 -24.35 4.93 -11.65
C HIS A 431 -24.25 4.87 -10.13
N TYR A 432 -25.08 5.65 -9.43
CA TYR A 432 -25.13 5.65 -7.96
C TYR A 432 -26.50 6.13 -7.45
N ILE A 433 -26.69 6.04 -6.14
CA ILE A 433 -27.84 6.63 -5.45
C ILE A 433 -27.31 7.82 -4.67
N ASP A 434 -27.86 9.01 -4.92
CA ASP A 434 -27.45 10.21 -4.22
C ASP A 434 -28.02 10.28 -2.79
N GLU A 435 -27.65 11.33 -2.06
CA GLU A 435 -28.05 11.56 -0.67
C GLU A 435 -29.56 11.75 -0.50
N THR A 436 -30.29 12.10 -1.58
CA THR A 436 -31.75 12.22 -1.59
C THR A 436 -32.47 10.90 -1.87
N GLY A 437 -31.71 9.83 -2.15
CA GLY A 437 -32.24 8.53 -2.54
C GLY A 437 -32.56 8.41 -4.04
N GLN A 438 -32.19 9.40 -4.86
CA GLN A 438 -32.43 9.37 -6.30
C GLN A 438 -31.33 8.57 -7.01
N LYS A 439 -31.73 7.77 -8.00
CA LYS A 439 -30.79 7.10 -8.90
C LYS A 439 -30.22 8.13 -9.88
N VAL A 440 -28.90 8.27 -9.86
CA VAL A 440 -28.15 9.15 -10.74
C VAL A 440 -27.33 8.30 -11.73
N SER A 441 -27.27 8.76 -12.98
CA SER A 441 -26.40 8.22 -14.01
C SER A 441 -25.70 9.38 -14.70
N SER A 442 -24.40 9.52 -14.46
CA SER A 442 -23.60 10.63 -14.97
C SER A 442 -22.60 10.13 -15.99
N TYR A 443 -22.64 10.68 -17.20
CA TYR A 443 -21.66 10.37 -18.24
C TYR A 443 -20.36 11.16 -18.03
N TYR A 444 -19.23 10.48 -18.18
CA TYR A 444 -17.90 11.09 -18.16
C TYR A 444 -17.07 10.60 -19.34
N GLU A 445 -16.52 11.54 -20.10
CA GLU A 445 -15.60 11.22 -21.21
C GLU A 445 -14.25 10.71 -20.68
N THR A 446 -13.79 11.26 -19.55
CA THR A 446 -12.53 10.86 -18.90
C THR A 446 -12.83 10.25 -17.54
N PHE A 447 -12.39 9.01 -17.34
CA PHE A 447 -12.52 8.27 -16.09
C PHE A 447 -11.20 7.65 -15.67
N ILE A 448 -10.87 7.77 -14.38
CA ILE A 448 -9.65 7.21 -13.80
C ILE A 448 -10.01 6.43 -12.54
N ASP A 449 -9.69 5.14 -12.52
CA ASP A 449 -9.83 4.33 -11.32
C ASP A 449 -8.65 4.57 -10.37
N CYS A 450 -8.92 5.13 -9.19
CA CYS A 450 -7.93 5.54 -8.20
C CYS A 450 -8.17 4.90 -6.84
N ILE A 451 -8.75 3.70 -6.79
CA ILE A 451 -9.00 2.95 -5.53
C ILE A 451 -7.73 2.33 -4.91
N GLY A 452 -6.55 2.61 -5.46
CA GLY A 452 -5.29 1.99 -5.03
C GLY A 452 -5.06 0.61 -5.67
N GLN A 453 -3.92 0.01 -5.37
CA GLN A 453 -3.57 -1.32 -5.87
C GLN A 453 -4.47 -2.36 -5.19
N PRO A 454 -5.35 -3.07 -5.92
CA PRO A 454 -6.15 -4.12 -5.29
C PRO A 454 -5.28 -5.30 -4.88
N HIS A 455 -5.70 -6.01 -3.84
CA HIS A 455 -5.24 -7.37 -3.60
C HIS A 455 -5.78 -8.28 -4.71
N LEU A 456 -4.91 -9.13 -5.26
CA LEU A 456 -5.28 -10.07 -6.31
C LEU A 456 -5.90 -11.32 -5.69
N ASN A 457 -6.90 -11.88 -6.35
CA ASN A 457 -7.34 -13.23 -6.03
C ASN A 457 -6.30 -14.26 -6.47
N TYR A 458 -6.38 -15.46 -5.90
CA TYR A 458 -5.55 -16.62 -6.26
C TYR A 458 -5.40 -16.81 -7.78
N ASP A 459 -6.51 -16.70 -8.52
CA ASP A 459 -6.56 -16.96 -9.96
C ASP A 459 -6.00 -15.80 -10.82
N GLU A 460 -5.66 -14.67 -10.20
CA GLU A 460 -5.15 -13.46 -10.89
C GLU A 460 -3.63 -13.34 -10.80
N ILE A 461 -2.95 -14.19 -10.02
CA ILE A 461 -1.50 -14.13 -9.82
C ILE A 461 -0.76 -14.35 -11.14
N PRO A 462 0.25 -13.52 -11.49
CA PRO A 462 0.87 -13.51 -12.81
C PRO A 462 1.94 -14.60 -13.02
N PHE A 463 1.82 -15.75 -12.34
CA PHE A 463 2.74 -16.89 -12.43
C PHE A 463 1.95 -18.18 -12.67
N PRO A 464 1.51 -18.43 -13.92
CA PRO A 464 0.55 -19.48 -14.22
C PRO A 464 1.03 -20.89 -13.84
N SER A 465 2.33 -21.19 -13.94
CA SER A 465 2.84 -22.51 -13.55
C SER A 465 2.71 -22.78 -12.05
N LEU A 466 2.83 -21.77 -11.18
CA LEU A 466 2.61 -21.97 -9.74
C LEU A 466 1.21 -22.49 -9.44
N ILE A 467 0.20 -21.97 -10.14
CA ILE A 467 -1.20 -22.36 -10.02
C ILE A 467 -1.43 -23.73 -10.65
N ALA A 468 -0.97 -23.91 -11.90
CA ALA A 468 -1.19 -25.14 -12.67
C ALA A 468 -0.56 -26.37 -12.02
N ASP A 469 0.66 -26.20 -11.48
CA ASP A 469 1.41 -27.26 -10.81
C ASP A 469 1.03 -27.42 -9.33
N GLN A 470 0.02 -26.66 -8.85
CA GLN A 470 -0.43 -26.62 -7.45
C GLN A 470 0.70 -26.39 -6.44
N THR A 471 1.70 -25.60 -6.84
CA THR A 471 2.82 -25.21 -5.97
C THR A 471 2.36 -24.25 -4.87
N VAL A 472 1.32 -23.48 -5.16
CA VAL A 472 0.66 -22.55 -4.25
C VAL A 472 -0.79 -22.97 -4.01
N SER A 473 -1.40 -22.44 -2.95
CA SER A 473 -2.82 -22.63 -2.62
C SER A 473 -3.50 -21.29 -2.38
N ALA A 474 -4.82 -21.24 -2.57
CA ALA A 474 -5.61 -20.05 -2.28
C ALA A 474 -5.62 -19.77 -0.77
N ALA A 475 -5.40 -18.50 -0.40
CA ALA A 475 -5.44 -18.10 0.99
C ALA A 475 -6.85 -18.27 1.57
N LYS A 476 -6.93 -18.91 2.74
CA LYS A 476 -8.18 -19.17 3.45
C LYS A 476 -8.00 -19.09 4.95
N ILE A 477 -9.04 -18.65 5.65
CA ILE A 477 -9.06 -18.52 7.11
C ILE A 477 -10.19 -19.36 7.68
N LYS A 478 -9.91 -20.13 8.72
CA LYS A 478 -10.88 -21.04 9.34
C LYS A 478 -11.85 -20.30 10.24
N PHE A 479 -13.13 -20.66 10.20
CA PHE A 479 -14.12 -20.20 11.18
C PHE A 479 -13.89 -20.90 12.52
N SER A 480 -13.97 -20.14 13.61
CA SER A 480 -13.96 -20.69 14.96
C SER A 480 -15.29 -21.37 15.33
N ASP A 481 -16.41 -20.78 14.89
CA ASP A 481 -17.77 -21.27 15.10
C ASP A 481 -18.45 -21.63 13.76
N PRO A 482 -18.67 -22.93 13.49
CA PRO A 482 -19.40 -23.38 12.31
C PRO A 482 -20.84 -22.85 12.20
N GLN A 483 -21.50 -22.48 13.29
CA GLN A 483 -22.85 -21.91 13.24
C GLN A 483 -22.82 -20.50 12.67
N ILE A 484 -21.83 -19.68 13.05
CA ILE A 484 -21.63 -18.36 12.46
C ILE A 484 -21.35 -18.49 10.97
N ALA A 485 -20.48 -19.43 10.58
CA ALA A 485 -20.18 -19.68 9.17
C ALA A 485 -21.43 -20.00 8.34
N LYS A 486 -22.35 -20.83 8.87
CA LYS A 486 -23.63 -21.15 8.21
C LYS A 486 -24.51 -19.93 7.99
N THR A 487 -24.49 -18.94 8.88
CA THR A 487 -25.25 -17.70 8.66
C THR A 487 -24.75 -16.93 7.44
N TYR A 488 -23.43 -16.88 7.23
CA TYR A 488 -22.84 -16.27 6.04
C TYR A 488 -23.13 -17.06 4.76
N VAL A 489 -23.06 -18.38 4.81
CA VAL A 489 -23.41 -19.24 3.66
C VAL A 489 -24.89 -19.05 3.29
N ASN A 490 -25.79 -19.11 4.28
CA ASN A 490 -27.23 -18.91 4.06
C ASN A 490 -27.56 -17.48 3.60
N GLY A 491 -26.74 -16.50 4.00
CA GLY A 491 -26.80 -15.11 3.53
C GLY A 491 -26.24 -14.89 2.13
N GLY A 492 -25.76 -15.94 1.46
CA GLY A 492 -25.27 -15.88 0.08
C GLY A 492 -23.82 -15.38 -0.08
N ASN A 493 -23.03 -15.38 0.99
CA ASN A 493 -21.61 -15.01 0.90
C ASN A 493 -20.83 -16.11 0.16
N LYS A 494 -20.46 -15.83 -1.10
CA LYS A 494 -19.74 -16.76 -1.98
C LYS A 494 -18.30 -17.05 -1.54
N ASN A 495 -17.75 -16.24 -0.63
CA ASN A 495 -16.40 -16.45 -0.12
C ASN A 495 -16.36 -17.40 1.08
N VAL A 496 -17.51 -17.81 1.64
CA VAL A 496 -17.57 -18.77 2.74
C VAL A 496 -17.98 -20.13 2.21
N TYR A 497 -17.22 -21.17 2.56
CA TYR A 497 -17.50 -22.54 2.13
C TYR A 497 -17.13 -23.57 3.20
N CYS A 498 -17.73 -24.75 3.09
CA CYS A 498 -17.41 -25.92 3.90
C CYS A 498 -16.49 -26.85 3.09
N ASP A 499 -15.40 -27.31 3.68
CA ASP A 499 -14.49 -28.25 3.03
C ASP A 499 -14.95 -29.71 3.19
N THR A 500 -14.16 -30.64 2.66
CA THR A 500 -14.46 -32.08 2.71
C THR A 500 -14.38 -32.68 4.12
N THR A 501 -13.75 -31.99 5.07
CA THR A 501 -13.64 -32.42 6.47
C THR A 501 -14.77 -31.87 7.35
N GLY A 502 -15.65 -31.04 6.79
CA GLY A 502 -16.75 -30.41 7.53
C GLY A 502 -16.37 -29.10 8.22
N ASP A 503 -15.16 -28.60 7.98
CA ASP A 503 -14.68 -27.33 8.49
C ASP A 503 -15.09 -26.19 7.56
N TYR A 504 -15.43 -25.04 8.14
CA TYR A 504 -15.82 -23.85 7.37
C TYR A 504 -14.65 -22.87 7.24
N TYR A 505 -14.50 -22.29 6.05
CA TYR A 505 -13.45 -21.34 5.73
C TYR A 505 -13.99 -20.11 5.01
N LEU A 506 -13.32 -18.99 5.23
CA LEU A 506 -13.42 -17.77 4.43
C LEU A 506 -12.27 -17.75 3.41
N LYS A 507 -12.59 -17.66 2.11
CA LYS A 507 -11.64 -17.35 1.05
C LYS A 507 -11.24 -15.87 1.19
N VAL A 508 -9.93 -15.62 1.25
CA VAL A 508 -9.35 -14.27 1.30
C VAL A 508 -8.43 -14.07 0.10
N PRO A 509 -8.11 -12.82 -0.30
CA PRO A 509 -7.25 -12.56 -1.45
C PRO A 509 -5.85 -13.20 -1.34
N GLY A 510 -5.25 -13.49 -2.49
CA GLY A 510 -3.87 -13.98 -2.58
C GLY A 510 -3.67 -15.48 -2.32
N ILE A 511 -2.42 -15.84 -2.04
CA ILE A 511 -1.96 -17.21 -1.76
C ILE A 511 -1.60 -17.42 -0.30
N THR A 512 -1.67 -18.68 0.12
CA THR A 512 -1.22 -19.11 1.45
C THR A 512 0.29 -19.02 1.57
N ILE A 513 0.75 -18.36 2.63
CA ILE A 513 2.15 -18.28 3.04
C ILE A 513 2.31 -18.62 4.53
N ASP A 514 3.51 -19.03 4.92
CA ASP A 514 3.87 -19.15 6.34
C ASP A 514 4.46 -17.84 6.92
N ASP A 515 4.91 -17.86 8.18
CA ASP A 515 5.56 -16.73 8.85
C ASP A 515 6.86 -16.25 8.19
N TYR A 516 7.46 -17.09 7.36
CA TYR A 516 8.71 -16.83 6.66
C TYR A 516 8.47 -16.47 5.19
N PHE A 517 7.21 -16.22 4.81
CA PHE A 517 6.78 -15.90 3.45
C PHE A 517 7.01 -17.03 2.45
N ARG A 518 7.22 -18.28 2.90
CA ARG A 518 7.30 -19.45 2.02
C ARG A 518 5.90 -19.82 1.54
N VAL A 519 5.76 -20.13 0.26
CA VAL A 519 4.46 -20.51 -0.31
C VAL A 519 4.04 -21.92 0.15
N ILE A 520 2.73 -22.15 0.28
CA ILE A 520 2.16 -23.41 0.75
C ILE A 520 1.23 -24.00 -0.31
N ASN A 521 1.37 -25.30 -0.60
CA ASN A 521 0.54 -26.00 -1.57
C ASN A 521 -0.84 -26.41 -1.00
N ASN A 522 -1.69 -27.03 -1.83
CA ASN A 522 -3.04 -27.45 -1.42
C ASN A 522 -3.06 -28.54 -0.33
N SER A 523 -1.97 -29.30 -0.20
CA SER A 523 -1.80 -30.32 0.85
C SER A 523 -1.33 -29.72 2.19
N GLY A 524 -1.08 -28.42 2.26
CA GLY A 524 -0.52 -27.76 3.44
C GLY A 524 0.99 -27.92 3.59
N GLU A 525 1.69 -28.40 2.55
CA GLU A 525 3.14 -28.58 2.56
C GLU A 525 3.83 -27.27 2.19
N ILE A 526 4.87 -26.93 2.96
CA ILE A 526 5.65 -25.72 2.77
C ILE A 526 6.67 -25.92 1.64
N ASN A 527 6.72 -24.97 0.70
CA ASN A 527 7.76 -24.93 -0.31
C ASN A 527 9.01 -24.21 0.22
N GLU A 528 10.06 -24.98 0.49
CA GLU A 528 11.33 -24.47 1.01
C GLU A 528 12.15 -23.61 0.02
N LYS A 529 11.67 -23.47 -1.22
CA LYS A 529 12.41 -22.80 -2.31
C LYS A 529 11.80 -21.48 -2.75
N ILE A 530 10.50 -21.24 -2.56
CA ILE A 530 9.82 -20.07 -3.13
C ILE A 530 9.25 -19.20 -2.01
N PHE A 531 9.71 -17.95 -1.97
CA PHE A 531 9.34 -16.94 -1.00
C PHE A 531 8.56 -15.81 -1.69
N MET A 532 7.42 -15.41 -1.14
CA MET A 532 6.52 -14.41 -1.71
C MET A 532 6.47 -13.15 -0.86
N MET A 533 7.15 -12.08 -1.29
CA MET A 533 7.15 -10.76 -0.64
C MET A 533 6.54 -9.68 -1.55
N ALA A 534 5.52 -10.06 -2.33
CA ALA A 534 4.72 -9.14 -3.12
C ALA A 534 3.32 -9.06 -2.48
N VAL A 535 3.06 -8.00 -1.71
CA VAL A 535 1.81 -7.81 -0.95
C VAL A 535 0.52 -7.99 -1.77
N PRO A 536 0.42 -7.54 -3.03
CA PRO A 536 -0.78 -7.78 -3.85
C PRO A 536 -1.13 -9.27 -3.98
N PHE A 537 -0.17 -10.18 -3.81
CA PHE A 537 -0.36 -11.62 -3.95
C PHE A 537 -0.59 -12.33 -2.61
N ILE A 538 -0.48 -11.63 -1.48
CA ILE A 538 -0.62 -12.20 -0.12
C ILE A 538 -1.58 -11.39 0.77
N GLY A 539 -2.39 -10.52 0.16
CA GLY A 539 -3.23 -9.54 0.86
C GLY A 539 -4.25 -10.12 1.83
N GLY A 540 -4.62 -11.39 1.71
CA GLY A 540 -5.48 -12.07 2.68
C GLY A 540 -4.77 -12.40 4.00
N PHE A 541 -3.45 -12.57 3.98
CA PHE A 541 -2.62 -12.86 5.16
C PHE A 541 -1.81 -11.65 5.62
N ASN A 542 -1.73 -10.60 4.78
CA ASN A 542 -1.10 -9.31 5.05
C ASN A 542 -2.04 -8.19 4.56
N PRO A 543 -3.04 -7.79 5.36
CA PRO A 543 -4.15 -6.95 4.91
C PRO A 543 -3.82 -5.46 4.75
N ASP A 544 -2.73 -4.97 5.35
CA ASP A 544 -2.31 -3.58 5.23
C ASP A 544 -1.20 -3.41 4.17
N TYR A 545 -1.11 -2.21 3.61
CA TYR A 545 -0.31 -1.89 2.44
C TYR A 545 1.19 -1.83 2.75
N SER A 546 2.00 -2.36 1.84
CA SER A 546 3.46 -2.42 2.00
C SER A 546 4.15 -1.05 1.94
N GLY A 547 4.69 -0.61 3.08
CA GLY A 547 5.74 0.41 3.15
C GLY A 547 7.16 -0.18 3.13
N LEU A 548 8.16 0.68 3.32
CA LEU A 548 9.56 0.26 3.43
C LEU A 548 9.83 -0.54 4.71
N ASP A 549 9.10 -0.22 5.78
CA ASP A 549 9.03 -0.92 7.06
C ASP A 549 8.58 -2.38 6.91
N PHE A 550 7.54 -2.65 6.12
CA PHE A 550 7.16 -4.01 5.75
C PHE A 550 8.30 -4.74 5.06
N GLY A 551 8.91 -4.11 4.04
CA GLY A 551 10.04 -4.68 3.31
C GLY A 551 11.22 -5.01 4.21
N GLU A 552 11.54 -4.11 5.15
CA GLU A 552 12.58 -4.31 6.14
C GLU A 552 12.28 -5.52 7.05
N ALA A 553 11.10 -5.56 7.67
CA ALA A 553 10.73 -6.58 8.62
C ALA A 553 10.46 -7.96 7.98
N ALA A 554 9.89 -7.99 6.77
CA ALA A 554 9.67 -9.22 6.01
C ALA A 554 11.00 -9.82 5.52
N SER A 555 11.95 -8.98 5.07
CA SER A 555 13.26 -9.44 4.61
C SER A 555 14.06 -10.17 5.70
N ALA A 556 13.94 -9.73 6.95
CA ALA A 556 14.59 -10.39 8.09
C ALA A 556 14.09 -11.82 8.25
N ARG A 557 12.76 -12.01 8.28
CA ARG A 557 12.13 -13.34 8.37
C ARG A 557 12.49 -14.22 7.18
N ILE A 558 12.42 -13.69 5.96
CA ILE A 558 12.77 -14.46 4.75
C ILE A 558 14.20 -14.99 4.84
N VAL A 559 15.16 -14.13 5.20
CA VAL A 559 16.58 -14.51 5.23
C VAL A 559 16.89 -15.61 6.24
N GLU A 560 16.15 -15.69 7.36
CA GLU A 560 16.28 -16.78 8.35
C GLU A 560 16.04 -18.18 7.77
N LYS A 561 15.15 -18.31 6.77
CA LYS A 561 14.87 -19.59 6.09
C LYS A 561 15.46 -19.68 4.69
N LEU A 562 15.96 -18.57 4.15
CA LEU A 562 16.58 -18.54 2.84
C LEU A 562 17.98 -19.17 2.86
N ILE A 563 18.74 -18.99 3.94
CA ILE A 563 20.16 -19.40 4.05
C ILE A 563 20.39 -20.69 4.84
#